data_AF-A0A2S1SKC5-F1
#
_entry.id   AF-A0A2S1SKC5-F1
#
_cell.length_a   1.000
_cell.length_b   1.000
_cell.length_c   1.000
_cell.angle_alpha   90.00
_cell.angle_beta   90.00
_cell.angle_gamma   90.00
#
_symmetry.space_group_name_H-M   'P 1'
#
loop_
_entity.id
_entity.type
_entity.pdbx_description
1 polymer ?
#
loop_
_entity_poly.entity_id
_entity_poly.type
_entity_poly.pdbx_seq_one_letter_code
_entity_poly.pdbx_strand_id
1 'polypeptide(L)'
;MKFGDKKIYGSIDGVDVNLRKIISAINNEVSKMVLKQEMDYPLFSLRAIANYTGVLFDRLISHQNFPIDYIAILSRNLFECYLLTAYIIIDPSKGEEFISQKAYEELEINEGFLSIATANTSETVIKSIRDRMEYIKKIMKKHGLTPSKNWNVNYLAKQTNNELEYKAFFKLYSKYVHPSSWIMNSDKHEYDNPVFKNIFILQGQHYASCITKLISNYLDNKTIA
;
A
#
# COMPACT_ATOMS: atom_id res chain seq x y z
N MET A 1 17.46 1.46 -1.16
CA MET A 1 16.72 2.39 -2.06
C MET A 1 17.14 3.85 -1.83
N LYS A 2 16.68 4.79 -2.67
CA LYS A 2 16.86 6.24 -2.44
C LYS A 2 15.57 6.88 -1.92
N PHE A 3 15.72 7.86 -1.04
CA PHE A 3 14.68 8.75 -0.54
C PHE A 3 15.23 10.18 -0.57
N GLY A 4 14.74 11.01 -1.49
CA GLY A 4 15.45 12.24 -1.87
C GLY A 4 16.91 11.95 -2.22
N ASP A 5 17.83 12.71 -1.63
CA ASP A 5 19.28 12.52 -1.83
C ASP A 5 19.91 11.43 -0.93
N LYS A 6 19.14 10.82 -0.03
CA LYS A 6 19.64 9.88 0.97
C LYS A 6 19.41 8.43 0.54
N LYS A 7 20.41 7.56 0.77
CA LYS A 7 20.21 6.11 0.69
C LYS A 7 19.58 5.60 1.97
N ILE A 8 18.50 4.85 1.85
CA ILE A 8 17.85 4.17 2.97
C ILE A 8 18.14 2.67 2.88
N TYR A 9 18.65 2.16 4.00
CA TYR A 9 18.90 0.75 4.27
C TYR A 9 18.01 0.32 5.44
N GLY A 10 17.19 -0.70 5.23
CA GLY A 10 16.42 -1.39 6.26
C GLY A 10 17.13 -2.67 6.72
N SER A 11 17.12 -2.95 8.02
CA SER A 11 17.56 -4.24 8.59
C SER A 11 16.39 -5.23 8.63
N ILE A 12 16.64 -6.51 8.36
CA ILE A 12 15.65 -7.57 8.54
C ILE A 12 15.49 -7.99 10.01
N ASP A 13 16.38 -7.53 10.89
CA ASP A 13 16.35 -7.87 12.31
C ASP A 13 15.30 -7.06 13.06
N GLY A 14 14.46 -7.76 13.85
CA GLY A 14 13.48 -7.12 14.73
C GLY A 14 12.40 -6.32 14.00
N VAL A 15 12.16 -6.57 12.70
CA VAL A 15 11.18 -5.82 11.89
C VAL A 15 9.81 -5.82 12.54
N ASP A 16 9.32 -6.96 13.04
CA ASP A 16 8.01 -7.04 13.71
C ASP A 16 7.93 -6.10 14.93
N VAL A 17 8.93 -6.16 15.81
CA VAL A 17 8.97 -5.34 17.03
C VAL A 17 9.02 -3.85 16.67
N ASN A 18 9.87 -3.47 15.72
CA ASN A 18 10.01 -2.08 15.29
C ASN A 18 8.74 -1.58 14.60
N LEU A 19 8.11 -2.40 13.76
CA LEU A 19 6.87 -2.07 13.08
C LEU A 19 5.70 -1.91 14.08
N ARG A 20 5.58 -2.77 15.08
CA ARG A 20 4.57 -2.61 16.14
C ARG A 20 4.78 -1.34 16.94
N LYS A 21 6.04 -1.01 17.28
CA LYS A 21 6.38 0.24 17.97
C LYS A 21 5.96 1.46 17.14
N ILE A 22 6.31 1.50 15.85
CA ILE A 22 5.96 2.66 15.01
C ILE A 22 4.44 2.78 14.78
N ILE A 23 3.74 1.65 14.60
CA ILE A 23 2.28 1.61 14.49
C ILE A 23 1.63 2.15 15.77
N SER A 24 2.12 1.73 16.95
CA SER A 24 1.60 2.23 18.22
C SER A 24 1.83 3.73 18.38
N ALA A 25 3.05 4.20 18.09
CA ALA A 25 3.40 5.62 18.16
C ALA A 25 2.52 6.48 17.24
N ILE A 26 2.40 6.10 15.96
CA ILE A 26 1.62 6.89 15.00
C ILE A 26 0.12 6.85 15.28
N ASN A 27 -0.42 5.72 15.76
CA ASN A 27 -1.81 5.64 16.19
C ASN A 27 -2.08 6.57 17.37
N ASN A 28 -1.18 6.62 18.36
CA ASN A 28 -1.31 7.51 19.51
C ASN A 28 -1.31 8.98 19.10
N GLU A 29 -0.40 9.40 18.21
CA GLU A 29 -0.36 10.79 17.73
C GLU A 29 -1.62 11.16 16.96
N VAL A 30 -2.07 10.32 16.01
CA VAL A 30 -3.31 10.59 15.27
C VAL A 30 -4.52 10.64 16.21
N SER A 31 -4.61 9.78 17.22
CA SER A 31 -5.70 9.82 18.21
C SER A 31 -5.74 11.15 18.98
N LYS A 32 -4.58 11.71 19.36
CA LYS A 32 -4.52 13.03 20.01
C LYS A 32 -5.02 14.14 19.07
N MET A 33 -4.67 14.09 17.79
CA MET A 33 -5.11 15.09 16.80
C MET A 33 -6.61 15.02 16.54
N VAL A 34 -7.18 13.82 16.44
CA VAL A 34 -8.63 13.62 16.29
C VAL A 34 -9.39 14.25 17.47
N LEU A 35 -8.91 14.07 18.70
CA LEU A 35 -9.54 14.69 19.89
C LEU A 35 -9.52 16.22 19.83
N LYS A 36 -8.50 16.81 19.22
CA LYS A 36 -8.36 18.26 19.03
C LYS A 36 -9.04 18.79 17.76
N GLN A 37 -9.64 17.91 16.95
CA GLN A 37 -10.18 18.25 15.62
C GLN A 37 -9.13 18.84 14.66
N GLU A 38 -7.87 18.43 14.82
CA GLU A 38 -6.76 18.83 13.95
C GLU A 38 -6.61 17.85 12.78
N MET A 39 -6.26 18.36 11.60
CA MET A 39 -6.07 17.57 10.39
C MET A 39 -4.61 17.63 9.95
N ASP A 40 -3.98 16.45 9.87
CA ASP A 40 -2.63 16.26 9.37
C ASP A 40 -2.62 15.12 8.36
N TYR A 41 -3.05 15.45 7.14
CA TYR A 41 -3.18 14.48 6.07
C TYR A 41 -1.94 13.58 5.86
N PRO A 42 -0.69 14.09 5.88
CA PRO A 42 0.49 13.22 5.87
C PRO A 42 0.47 12.18 6.98
N LEU A 43 0.26 12.58 8.24
CA LEU A 43 0.29 11.65 9.38
C LEU A 43 -0.86 10.63 9.32
N PHE A 44 -2.06 11.06 8.93
CA PHE A 44 -3.20 10.15 8.73
C PHE A 44 -2.93 9.13 7.61
N SER A 45 -2.27 9.55 6.53
CA SER A 45 -1.89 8.68 5.42
C SER A 45 -0.82 7.67 5.83
N LEU A 46 0.24 8.15 6.49
CA LEU A 46 1.31 7.31 7.02
C LEU A 46 0.78 6.32 8.06
N ARG A 47 -0.20 6.70 8.89
CA ARG A 47 -0.90 5.79 9.79
C ARG A 47 -1.61 4.67 9.02
N ALA A 48 -2.36 5.00 7.96
CA ALA A 48 -3.07 4.00 7.18
C ALA A 48 -2.09 3.01 6.53
N ILE A 49 -1.01 3.52 5.95
CA ILE A 49 0.04 2.71 5.31
C ILE A 49 0.77 1.85 6.34
N ALA A 50 1.13 2.39 7.51
CA ALA A 50 1.79 1.63 8.59
C ALA A 50 0.91 0.48 9.09
N ASN A 51 -0.38 0.73 9.34
CA ASN A 51 -1.31 -0.32 9.78
C ASN A 51 -1.46 -1.43 8.71
N TYR A 52 -1.60 -1.05 7.43
CA TYR A 52 -1.71 -2.03 6.35
C TYR A 52 -0.40 -2.80 6.14
N THR A 53 0.75 -2.14 6.29
CA THR A 53 2.08 -2.77 6.31
C THR A 53 2.15 -3.82 7.42
N GLY A 54 1.64 -3.53 8.62
CA GLY A 54 1.52 -4.49 9.71
C GLY A 54 0.73 -5.74 9.31
N VAL A 55 -0.43 -5.56 8.66
CA VAL A 55 -1.26 -6.68 8.17
C VAL A 55 -0.52 -7.51 7.11
N LEU A 56 0.11 -6.87 6.14
CA LEU A 56 0.86 -7.57 5.08
C LEU A 56 2.07 -8.32 5.64
N PHE A 57 2.79 -7.70 6.58
CA PHE A 57 3.97 -8.28 7.19
C PHE A 57 3.62 -9.47 8.07
N ASP A 58 2.58 -9.37 8.90
CA ASP A 58 2.08 -10.49 9.70
C ASP A 58 1.68 -11.67 8.81
N ARG A 59 0.97 -11.41 7.70
CA ARG A 59 0.64 -12.45 6.72
C ARG A 59 1.88 -13.09 6.11
N LEU A 60 2.89 -12.30 5.76
CA LEU A 60 4.15 -12.78 5.17
C LEU A 60 4.89 -13.71 6.13
N ILE A 61 4.96 -13.36 7.42
CA ILE A 61 5.67 -14.16 8.42
C ILE A 61 4.87 -15.40 8.82
N SER A 62 3.56 -15.26 9.03
CA SER A 62 2.70 -16.37 9.47
C SER A 62 2.46 -17.42 8.40
N HIS A 63 2.64 -17.08 7.12
CA HIS A 63 2.30 -17.95 5.99
C HIS A 63 3.48 -18.22 5.05
N GLN A 64 4.72 -18.22 5.52
CA GLN A 64 5.92 -18.45 4.69
C GLN A 64 5.88 -19.78 3.90
N ASN A 65 5.12 -20.77 4.38
CA ASN A 65 4.96 -22.08 3.73
C ASN A 65 3.87 -22.09 2.64
N PHE A 66 3.15 -21.00 2.43
CA PHE A 66 2.11 -20.91 1.40
C PHE A 66 2.73 -20.93 -0.01
N PRO A 67 1.91 -21.20 -1.05
CA PRO A 67 2.35 -21.12 -2.44
C PRO A 67 3.05 -19.81 -2.79
N ILE A 68 4.06 -19.88 -3.67
CA ILE A 68 4.92 -18.74 -4.01
C ILE A 68 4.17 -17.50 -4.53
N ASP A 69 3.04 -17.67 -5.21
CA ASP A 69 2.19 -16.59 -5.71
C ASP A 69 1.62 -15.74 -4.57
N TYR A 70 1.22 -16.40 -3.47
CA TYR A 70 0.77 -15.72 -2.26
C TYR A 70 1.90 -14.86 -1.66
N ILE A 71 3.10 -15.42 -1.55
CA ILE A 71 4.28 -14.72 -1.03
C ILE A 71 4.69 -13.56 -1.95
N ALA A 72 4.65 -13.77 -3.27
CA ALA A 72 4.97 -12.76 -4.27
C ALA A 72 4.01 -11.56 -4.19
N ILE A 73 2.70 -11.80 -4.02
CA ILE A 73 1.70 -10.73 -3.83
C ILE A 73 1.99 -9.93 -2.56
N LEU A 74 2.27 -10.59 -1.44
CA LEU A 74 2.57 -9.90 -0.18
C LEU A 74 3.83 -9.03 -0.30
N SER A 75 4.89 -9.59 -0.89
CA SER A 75 6.14 -8.87 -1.16
C SER A 75 5.92 -7.65 -2.05
N ARG A 76 5.13 -7.81 -3.12
CA ARG A 76 4.76 -6.72 -4.03
C ARG A 76 3.98 -5.61 -3.30
N ASN A 77 2.97 -5.98 -2.52
CA ASN A 77 2.15 -4.98 -1.83
C ASN A 77 2.96 -4.22 -0.78
N LEU A 78 3.94 -4.87 -0.13
CA LEU A 78 4.90 -4.21 0.77
C LEU A 78 5.80 -3.22 0.02
N PHE A 79 6.26 -3.56 -1.19
CA PHE A 79 6.98 -2.61 -2.05
C PHE A 79 6.12 -1.40 -2.41
N GLU A 80 4.87 -1.62 -2.81
CA GLU A 80 3.95 -0.52 -3.16
C GLU A 80 3.68 0.38 -1.94
N CYS A 81 3.50 -0.20 -0.73
CA CYS A 81 3.41 0.55 0.52
C CYS A 81 4.66 1.38 0.80
N TYR A 82 5.85 0.84 0.50
CA TYR A 82 7.11 1.57 0.61
C TYR A 82 7.15 2.78 -0.33
N LEU A 83 6.74 2.61 -1.60
CA LEU A 83 6.71 3.71 -2.56
C LEU A 83 5.74 4.82 -2.13
N LEU A 84 4.54 4.44 -1.65
CA LEU A 84 3.56 5.40 -1.11
C LEU A 84 4.12 6.16 0.09
N THR A 85 4.72 5.44 1.04
CA THR A 85 5.36 6.04 2.23
C THR A 85 6.43 7.04 1.82
N ALA A 86 7.35 6.63 0.94
CA ALA A 86 8.42 7.49 0.45
C ALA A 86 7.88 8.72 -0.27
N TYR A 87 6.84 8.57 -1.11
CA TYR A 87 6.29 9.68 -1.87
C TYR A 87 5.64 10.74 -0.97
N ILE A 88 4.84 10.31 0.02
CA ILE A 88 4.21 11.22 0.98
C ILE A 88 5.24 11.93 1.87
N ILE A 89 6.35 11.27 2.24
CA ILE A 89 7.38 11.93 3.06
C ILE A 89 8.22 12.90 2.19
N ILE A 90 8.46 12.61 0.91
CA ILE A 90 9.12 13.55 -0.02
C ILE A 90 8.27 14.81 -0.21
N ASP A 91 6.96 14.65 -0.40
CA ASP A 91 6.01 15.73 -0.59
C ASP A 91 4.78 15.53 0.32
N PRO A 92 4.77 16.13 1.53
CA PRO A 92 3.68 15.99 2.49
C PRO A 92 2.31 16.41 1.95
N SER A 93 2.24 17.32 0.95
CA SER A 93 0.96 17.69 0.33
C SER A 93 0.25 16.49 -0.31
N LYS A 94 1.00 15.46 -0.68
CA LYS A 94 0.48 14.20 -1.24
C LYS A 94 -0.28 13.35 -0.25
N GLY A 95 -0.18 13.60 1.07
CA GLY A 95 -1.03 12.94 2.05
C GLY A 95 -2.52 13.26 1.84
N GLU A 96 -2.85 14.51 1.54
CA GLU A 96 -4.24 14.92 1.29
C GLU A 96 -4.76 14.29 -0.01
N GLU A 97 -3.93 14.31 -1.05
CA GLU A 97 -4.22 13.69 -2.34
C GLU A 97 -4.48 12.18 -2.17
N PHE A 98 -3.63 11.47 -1.41
CA PHE A 98 -3.78 10.03 -1.14
C PHE A 98 -5.08 9.70 -0.41
N ILE A 99 -5.39 10.41 0.68
CA ILE A 99 -6.64 10.19 1.43
C ILE A 99 -7.86 10.47 0.54
N SER A 100 -7.75 11.45 -0.35
CA SER A 100 -8.82 11.82 -1.28
C SER A 100 -9.08 10.75 -2.34
N GLN A 101 -8.07 9.93 -2.70
CA GLN A 101 -8.24 8.83 -3.67
C GLN A 101 -9.31 7.83 -3.22
N LYS A 102 -9.44 7.56 -1.92
CA LYS A 102 -10.43 6.60 -1.40
C LYS A 102 -11.84 6.88 -1.91
N ALA A 103 -12.26 8.16 -1.92
CA ALA A 103 -13.60 8.51 -2.36
C ALA A 103 -13.81 8.21 -3.86
N TYR A 104 -12.77 8.42 -4.66
CA TYR A 104 -12.79 8.13 -6.09
C TYR A 104 -12.76 6.62 -6.37
N GLU A 105 -11.87 5.88 -5.71
CA GLU A 105 -11.81 4.42 -5.79
C GLU A 105 -13.15 3.78 -5.38
N GLU A 106 -13.80 4.33 -4.34
CA GLU A 106 -15.11 3.85 -3.93
C GLU A 106 -16.18 4.08 -5.02
N LEU A 107 -16.12 5.18 -5.78
CA LEU A 107 -16.99 5.37 -6.94
C LEU A 107 -16.71 4.34 -8.04
N GLU A 108 -15.44 4.16 -8.42
CA GLU A 108 -15.06 3.18 -9.46
C GLU A 108 -15.45 1.74 -9.08
N ILE A 109 -15.31 1.36 -7.82
CA ILE A 109 -15.74 0.06 -7.30
C ILE A 109 -17.26 -0.12 -7.46
N ASN A 110 -18.04 0.90 -7.07
CA ASN A 110 -19.50 0.86 -7.20
C ASN A 110 -19.95 0.85 -8.68
N GLU A 111 -19.27 1.61 -9.54
CA GLU A 111 -19.48 1.55 -11.00
C GLU A 111 -19.18 0.16 -11.55
N GLY A 112 -18.07 -0.45 -11.11
CA GLY A 112 -17.70 -1.83 -11.44
C GLY A 112 -18.80 -2.83 -11.07
N PHE A 113 -19.32 -2.75 -9.83
CA PHE A 113 -20.43 -3.61 -9.40
C PHE A 113 -21.70 -3.42 -10.23
N LEU A 114 -22.04 -2.19 -10.62
CA LEU A 114 -23.17 -1.94 -11.52
C LEU A 114 -22.92 -2.50 -12.92
N SER A 115 -21.69 -2.43 -13.43
CA SER A 115 -21.36 -2.89 -14.78
C SER A 115 -21.51 -4.40 -14.97
N ILE A 116 -21.38 -5.18 -13.89
CA ILE A 116 -21.56 -6.64 -13.88
C ILE A 116 -22.94 -7.06 -13.39
N ALA A 117 -23.82 -6.12 -13.03
CA ALA A 117 -25.20 -6.42 -12.65
C ALA A 117 -25.94 -7.01 -13.85
N THR A 118 -26.83 -7.97 -13.58
CA THR A 118 -27.60 -8.68 -14.61
C THR A 118 -29.09 -8.43 -14.42
N ALA A 119 -29.92 -8.92 -15.35
CA ALA A 119 -31.38 -8.86 -15.22
C ALA A 119 -31.91 -9.54 -13.95
N ASN A 120 -31.13 -10.44 -13.33
CA ASN A 120 -31.48 -11.12 -12.08
C ASN A 120 -31.02 -10.36 -10.83
N THR A 121 -30.25 -9.29 -10.98
CA THR A 121 -29.80 -8.48 -9.85
C THR A 121 -30.98 -7.68 -9.31
N SER A 122 -31.23 -7.78 -8.01
CA SER A 122 -32.35 -7.08 -7.37
C SER A 122 -32.25 -5.56 -7.52
N GLU A 123 -33.36 -4.92 -7.85
CA GLU A 123 -33.45 -3.45 -7.95
C GLU A 123 -33.09 -2.77 -6.62
N THR A 124 -33.34 -3.41 -5.47
CA THR A 124 -32.96 -2.85 -4.17
C THR A 124 -31.45 -2.76 -4.00
N VAL A 125 -30.70 -3.75 -4.51
CA VAL A 125 -29.23 -3.75 -4.52
C VAL A 125 -28.70 -2.67 -5.46
N ILE A 126 -29.25 -2.59 -6.68
CA ILE A 126 -28.89 -1.56 -7.67
C ILE A 126 -29.11 -0.17 -7.08
N LYS A 127 -30.27 0.06 -6.45
CA LYS A 127 -30.59 1.32 -5.79
C LYS A 127 -29.61 1.64 -4.66
N SER A 128 -29.30 0.67 -3.79
CA SER A 128 -28.35 0.86 -2.70
C SER A 128 -26.96 1.31 -3.20
N ILE A 129 -26.49 0.76 -4.31
CA ILE A 129 -25.21 1.13 -4.91
C ILE A 129 -25.27 2.57 -5.47
N ARG A 130 -26.34 2.91 -6.20
CA ARG A 130 -26.54 4.27 -6.73
C ARG A 130 -26.64 5.32 -5.63
N ASP A 131 -27.40 5.03 -4.57
CA ASP A 131 -27.54 5.93 -3.42
C ASP A 131 -26.18 6.17 -2.73
N ARG A 132 -25.34 5.13 -2.63
CA ARG A 132 -23.98 5.25 -2.09
C ARG A 132 -23.11 6.13 -2.98
N MET A 133 -23.15 5.94 -4.30
CA MET A 133 -22.41 6.79 -5.25
C MET A 133 -22.82 8.26 -5.17
N GLU A 134 -24.13 8.55 -5.09
CA GLU A 134 -24.63 9.91 -4.95
C GLU A 134 -24.21 10.56 -3.63
N TYR A 135 -24.18 9.79 -2.53
CA TYR A 135 -23.63 10.26 -1.26
C TYR A 135 -22.14 10.64 -1.39
N ILE A 136 -21.33 9.78 -2.00
CA ILE A 136 -19.88 10.03 -2.17
C ILE A 136 -19.65 11.29 -3.02
N LYS A 137 -20.36 11.44 -4.14
CA LYS A 137 -20.28 12.66 -4.99
C LYS A 137 -20.61 13.93 -4.20
N LYS A 138 -21.62 13.89 -3.32
CA LYS A 138 -21.95 15.02 -2.44
C LYS A 138 -20.82 15.36 -1.47
N ILE A 139 -20.19 14.34 -0.85
CA ILE A 139 -19.04 14.54 0.04
C ILE A 139 -17.84 15.13 -0.72
N MET A 140 -17.50 14.57 -1.88
CA MET A 140 -16.39 15.08 -2.71
C MET A 140 -16.62 16.54 -3.10
N LYS A 141 -17.84 16.89 -3.56
CA LYS A 141 -18.19 18.27 -3.89
C LYS A 141 -18.11 19.21 -2.69
N LYS A 142 -18.61 18.78 -1.52
CA LYS A 142 -18.60 19.58 -0.28
C LYS A 142 -17.17 19.92 0.18
N HIS A 143 -16.24 18.98 0.01
CA HIS A 143 -14.87 19.11 0.48
C HIS A 143 -13.86 19.47 -0.62
N GLY A 144 -14.33 19.77 -1.84
CA GLY A 144 -13.45 20.15 -2.96
C GLY A 144 -12.47 19.04 -3.37
N LEU A 145 -12.81 17.77 -3.12
CA LEU A 145 -11.90 16.65 -3.37
C LEU A 145 -11.80 16.39 -4.88
N THR A 146 -10.65 16.72 -5.46
CA THR A 146 -10.32 16.42 -6.85
C THR A 146 -9.29 15.30 -6.91
N PRO A 147 -9.68 14.06 -7.25
CA PRO A 147 -8.76 12.95 -7.32
C PRO A 147 -7.75 13.17 -8.44
N SER A 148 -6.49 12.87 -8.15
CA SER A 148 -5.40 12.93 -9.13
C SER A 148 -5.22 11.56 -9.76
N LYS A 149 -5.31 11.48 -11.09
CA LYS A 149 -5.33 10.21 -11.83
C LYS A 149 -3.99 9.45 -11.88
N ASN A 150 -2.94 9.95 -11.23
CA ASN A 150 -1.56 9.55 -11.57
C ASN A 150 -0.85 8.63 -10.56
N TRP A 151 -1.53 8.06 -9.56
CA TRP A 151 -0.89 7.23 -8.51
C TRP A 151 -0.65 5.77 -8.91
N ASN A 152 -0.26 5.50 -10.15
CA ASN A 152 0.16 4.15 -10.51
C ASN A 152 1.58 3.84 -10.00
N VAL A 153 1.88 2.56 -9.80
CA VAL A 153 3.16 2.10 -9.21
C VAL A 153 4.38 2.58 -10.00
N ASN A 154 4.29 2.61 -11.34
CA ASN A 154 5.37 3.13 -12.19
C ASN A 154 5.64 4.61 -11.91
N TYR A 155 4.59 5.42 -11.82
CA TYR A 155 4.71 6.83 -11.48
C TYR A 155 5.36 7.01 -10.09
N LEU A 156 4.88 6.28 -9.07
CA LEU A 156 5.46 6.33 -7.73
C LEU A 156 6.94 5.92 -7.72
N ALA A 157 7.31 4.90 -8.48
CA ALA A 157 8.70 4.46 -8.62
C ALA A 157 9.59 5.54 -9.26
N LYS A 158 9.07 6.32 -10.22
CA LYS A 158 9.76 7.49 -10.78
C LYS A 158 9.97 8.57 -9.73
N GLN A 159 8.89 8.96 -9.04
CA GLN A 159 8.93 10.05 -8.04
C GLN A 159 9.83 9.72 -6.84
N THR A 160 10.01 8.44 -6.53
CA THR A 160 10.83 7.98 -5.41
C THR A 160 12.22 7.46 -5.83
N ASN A 161 12.59 7.58 -7.12
CA ASN A 161 13.83 7.08 -7.68
C ASN A 161 14.07 5.56 -7.43
N ASN A 162 13.02 4.76 -7.63
CA ASN A 162 13.01 3.30 -7.52
C ASN A 162 12.62 2.61 -8.84
N GLU A 163 12.80 3.28 -9.99
CA GLU A 163 12.44 2.73 -11.30
C GLU A 163 13.14 1.40 -11.65
N LEU A 164 14.43 1.27 -11.35
CA LEU A 164 15.19 0.05 -11.68
C LEU A 164 14.61 -1.15 -10.93
N GLU A 165 14.31 -0.93 -9.66
CA GLU A 165 13.72 -1.92 -8.77
C GLU A 165 12.30 -2.27 -9.23
N TYR A 166 11.48 -1.26 -9.53
CA TYR A 166 10.17 -1.46 -10.12
C TYR A 166 10.24 -2.27 -11.42
N LYS A 167 11.16 -1.97 -12.35
CA LYS A 167 11.31 -2.71 -13.61
C LYS A 167 11.72 -4.16 -13.40
N ALA A 168 12.60 -4.43 -12.44
CA ALA A 168 13.02 -5.79 -12.10
C ALA A 168 11.86 -6.58 -11.48
N PHE A 169 11.21 -5.99 -10.48
CA PHE A 169 10.12 -6.62 -9.75
C PHE A 169 8.85 -6.77 -10.57
N PHE A 170 8.50 -5.79 -11.40
CA PHE A 170 7.35 -5.90 -12.29
C PHE A 170 7.46 -7.14 -13.19
N LYS A 171 8.65 -7.39 -13.76
CA LYS A 171 8.88 -8.60 -14.57
C LYS A 171 8.69 -9.88 -13.76
N LEU A 172 9.22 -9.94 -12.54
CA LEU A 172 9.10 -11.11 -11.67
C LEU A 172 7.66 -11.32 -11.20
N TYR A 173 7.04 -10.31 -10.59
CA TYR A 173 5.68 -10.38 -10.09
C TYR A 173 4.69 -10.72 -11.20
N SER A 174 4.85 -10.20 -12.42
CA SER A 174 3.98 -10.59 -13.54
C SER A 174 4.06 -12.08 -13.91
N LYS A 175 5.14 -12.79 -13.58
CA LYS A 175 5.26 -14.24 -13.79
C LYS A 175 4.74 -15.07 -12.63
N TYR A 176 4.87 -14.57 -11.40
CA TYR A 176 4.51 -15.30 -10.17
C TYR A 176 3.12 -14.95 -9.62
N VAL A 177 2.51 -13.83 -10.01
CA VAL A 177 1.20 -13.36 -9.49
C VAL A 177 0.05 -13.63 -10.47
N HIS A 178 0.35 -13.76 -11.75
CA HIS A 178 -0.65 -13.96 -12.81
C HIS A 178 -0.55 -15.37 -13.39
N PRO A 179 -1.62 -15.89 -14.01
CA PRO A 179 -1.61 -17.18 -14.72
C PRO A 179 -0.74 -17.07 -15.98
N SER A 180 0.57 -17.06 -15.79
CA SER A 180 1.56 -16.97 -16.85
C SER A 180 1.93 -18.37 -17.33
N SER A 181 2.46 -18.48 -18.56
CA SER A 181 2.96 -19.75 -19.08
C SER A 181 4.02 -20.40 -18.18
N TRP A 182 4.73 -19.61 -17.38
CA TRP A 182 5.68 -20.10 -16.38
C TRP A 182 4.99 -20.86 -15.26
N ILE A 183 3.88 -20.36 -14.69
CA ILE A 183 3.15 -21.10 -13.65
C ILE A 183 2.37 -22.27 -14.25
N MET A 184 1.74 -22.04 -15.41
CA MET A 184 0.76 -22.98 -15.96
C MET A 184 1.39 -24.20 -16.64
N ASN A 185 2.62 -24.08 -17.16
CA ASN A 185 3.28 -25.15 -17.93
C ASN A 185 4.55 -25.70 -17.26
N SER A 186 4.91 -25.21 -16.07
CA SER A 186 6.04 -25.74 -15.30
C SER A 186 5.57 -26.70 -14.22
N ASP A 187 6.44 -27.63 -13.86
CA ASP A 187 6.24 -28.47 -12.70
C ASP A 187 6.24 -27.63 -11.42
N LYS A 188 5.48 -28.06 -10.41
CA LYS A 188 5.36 -27.34 -9.14
C LYS A 188 6.72 -27.01 -8.51
N HIS A 189 7.68 -27.93 -8.60
CA HIS A 189 9.01 -27.74 -8.01
C HIS A 189 9.86 -26.67 -8.71
N GLU A 190 9.53 -26.33 -9.96
CA GLU A 190 10.23 -25.30 -10.72
C GLU A 190 9.74 -23.90 -10.32
N TYR A 191 8.42 -23.69 -10.31
CA TYR A 191 7.87 -22.36 -10.00
C TYR A 191 7.74 -22.13 -8.49
N ASP A 192 7.28 -23.10 -7.69
CA ASP A 192 7.14 -22.99 -6.23
C ASP A 192 8.44 -23.35 -5.50
N ASN A 193 9.57 -22.90 -6.04
CA ASN A 193 10.90 -23.20 -5.56
C ASN A 193 11.20 -22.47 -4.23
N PRO A 194 11.70 -23.16 -3.18
CA PRO A 194 12.02 -22.55 -1.90
C PRO A 194 13.01 -21.38 -1.96
N VAL A 195 13.98 -21.43 -2.88
CA VAL A 195 14.97 -20.36 -3.07
C VAL A 195 14.29 -19.08 -3.57
N PHE A 196 13.42 -19.20 -4.58
CA PHE A 196 12.68 -18.06 -5.12
C PHE A 196 11.67 -17.50 -4.10
N LYS A 197 11.01 -18.38 -3.35
CA LYS A 197 10.13 -17.99 -2.25
C LYS A 197 10.87 -17.18 -1.19
N ASN A 198 12.06 -17.62 -0.79
CA ASN A 198 12.91 -16.90 0.16
C ASN A 198 13.32 -15.52 -0.33
N ILE A 199 13.56 -15.33 -1.63
CA ILE A 199 13.83 -14.00 -2.19
C ILE A 199 12.64 -13.07 -1.94
N PHE A 200 11.41 -13.51 -2.23
CA PHE A 200 10.23 -12.68 -1.98
C PHE A 200 10.00 -12.37 -0.50
N ILE A 201 10.26 -13.33 0.39
CA ILE A 201 10.18 -13.14 1.85
C ILE A 201 11.18 -12.08 2.31
N LEU A 202 12.45 -12.23 1.94
CA LEU A 202 13.52 -11.28 2.30
C LEU A 202 13.23 -9.88 1.77
N GLN A 203 12.69 -9.77 0.55
CA GLN A 203 12.29 -8.49 -0.02
C GLN A 203 11.13 -7.87 0.76
N GLY A 204 10.09 -8.64 1.08
CA GLY A 204 8.97 -8.16 1.90
C GLY A 204 9.43 -7.66 3.28
N GLN A 205 10.32 -8.41 3.94
CA GLN A 205 10.95 -7.99 5.20
C GLN A 205 11.75 -6.70 5.05
N HIS A 206 12.53 -6.58 3.98
CA HIS A 206 13.31 -5.39 3.69
C HIS A 206 12.41 -4.16 3.50
N TYR A 207 11.31 -4.27 2.74
CA TYR A 207 10.37 -3.16 2.54
C TYR A 207 9.67 -2.73 3.83
N ALA A 208 9.20 -3.70 4.63
CA ALA A 208 8.60 -3.40 5.94
C ALA A 208 9.59 -2.65 6.86
N SER A 209 10.88 -3.03 6.83
CA SER A 209 11.94 -2.33 7.55
C SER A 209 12.17 -0.91 7.04
N CYS A 210 12.24 -0.73 5.72
CA CYS A 210 12.40 0.59 5.10
C CYS A 210 11.23 1.53 5.44
N ILE A 211 9.99 1.03 5.40
CA ILE A 211 8.79 1.77 5.82
C ILE A 211 8.91 2.20 7.29
N THR A 212 9.27 1.26 8.16
CA THR A 212 9.44 1.53 9.60
C THR A 212 10.47 2.64 9.85
N LYS A 213 11.63 2.57 9.18
CA LYS A 213 12.70 3.57 9.30
C LYS A 213 12.27 4.94 8.77
N LEU A 214 11.59 4.97 7.63
CA LEU A 214 11.06 6.20 7.04
C LEU A 214 10.08 6.91 7.97
N ILE A 215 9.11 6.17 8.50
CA ILE A 215 8.10 6.73 9.40
C ILE A 215 8.73 7.15 10.74
N SER A 216 9.66 6.37 11.30
CA SER A 216 10.40 6.76 12.51
C SER A 216 11.10 8.10 12.32
N ASN A 217 11.89 8.25 11.25
CA ASN A 217 12.59 9.50 10.96
C ASN A 217 11.60 10.68 10.78
N TYR A 218 10.44 10.43 10.17
CA TYR A 218 9.41 11.45 10.01
C TYR A 218 8.87 11.92 11.37
N LEU A 219 8.55 10.99 12.29
CA LEU A 219 8.06 11.32 13.63
C LEU A 219 9.14 12.02 14.48
N ASP A 220 10.38 11.57 14.40
CA ASP A 220 11.51 12.17 15.14
C ASP A 220 11.71 13.64 14.71
N ASN A 221 11.71 13.90 13.40
CA ASN A 221 11.83 15.26 12.87
C ASN A 221 10.64 16.16 13.27
N LYS A 222 9.43 15.59 13.38
CA LYS A 222 8.24 16.32 13.84
C LYS A 222 8.26 16.66 15.32
N THR A 223 9.01 15.93 16.13
CA THR A 223 9.09 16.16 17.58
C THR A 223 10.11 17.25 17.92
N ILE A 224 11.02 17.56 17.00
CA ILE A 224 12.08 18.58 17.16
C ILE A 224 11.65 19.96 16.64
N ALA A 225 10.61 20.02 15.80
CA ALA A 225 10.04 21.26 15.23
C ALA A 225 8.90 21.82 16.11
#